data_AF-A0AA35SQD3-F1
#
_entry.id   AF-A0AA35SQD3-F1
#
_cell.length_a   1.000
_cell.length_b   1.000
_cell.length_c   1.000
_cell.angle_alpha   90.00
_cell.angle_beta   90.00
_cell.angle_gamma   90.00
#
_symmetry.space_group_name_H-M   'P 1'
#
loop_
_entity.id
_entity.type
_entity.pdbx_description
1 polymer ?
#
loop_
_entity_poly.entity_id
_entity_poly.type
_entity_poly.pdbx_seq_one_letter_code
_entity_poly.pdbx_strand_id
1 'polypeptide(L)'
;MPTISRELEARLEKQKATRKFIDEFMQKREEWKEHERELMEEENRRILEFSHQQQVREEVRMEEAKKQEQAMAAVQRKLAEEITQKRSEAEEMDRIRTELYLEEQEELERQKERMAIEAQLRRRLELQSAHKDYLELKEQKRVAERQEEEEFRRMMMAKFAEDDRIEQMNAQKRRMKQLEHRRAVEKLIEERRLQFQREKEEELEERKAEEAAMRERRVIIEQERQRLLREHANKLLGYLPKGVLRDSQDLELLSPEFKQQYQRRKVDPFEEL
;
A
#
# COMPACT_ATOMS: atom_id res chain seq x y z
N MET A 1 66.23 -158.94 90.58
CA MET A 1 66.50 -157.49 90.54
C MET A 1 67.44 -157.26 89.35
N PRO A 2 67.14 -156.48 88.28
CA PRO A 2 66.10 -155.47 88.11
C PRO A 2 65.37 -155.58 86.74
N THR A 3 64.10 -155.99 86.75
CA THR A 3 63.14 -155.93 85.62
C THR A 3 62.81 -154.49 85.15
N ILE A 4 63.32 -153.49 85.88
CA ILE A 4 63.15 -152.05 85.61
C ILE A 4 63.92 -151.60 84.36
N SER A 5 65.01 -152.28 83.96
CA SER A 5 65.85 -151.85 82.82
C SER A 5 65.17 -152.05 81.44
N ARG A 6 64.38 -153.12 81.29
CA ARG A 6 63.77 -153.51 80.00
C ARG A 6 62.50 -152.71 79.65
N GLU A 7 61.72 -152.33 80.67
CA GLU A 7 60.60 -151.38 80.50
C GLU A 7 61.07 -149.96 80.21
N LEU A 8 62.21 -149.56 80.77
CA LEU A 8 62.83 -148.25 80.49
C LEU A 8 63.28 -148.17 79.02
N GLU A 9 63.89 -149.24 78.48
CA GLU A 9 64.31 -149.34 77.07
C GLU A 9 63.13 -149.31 76.10
N ALA A 10 62.05 -150.06 76.36
CA ALA A 10 60.85 -150.05 75.51
C ALA A 10 60.12 -148.69 75.55
N ARG A 11 60.14 -147.98 76.68
CA ARG A 11 59.61 -146.63 76.82
C ARG A 11 60.50 -145.61 76.08
N LEU A 12 61.82 -145.78 76.12
CA LEU A 12 62.79 -144.98 75.35
C LEU A 12 62.64 -145.20 73.83
N GLU A 13 62.39 -146.42 73.37
CA GLU A 13 62.13 -146.68 71.94
C GLU A 13 60.81 -146.09 71.46
N LYS A 14 59.73 -146.18 72.24
CA LYS A 14 58.47 -145.50 71.92
C LYS A 14 58.61 -143.97 71.94
N GLN A 15 59.41 -143.42 72.85
CA GLN A 15 59.76 -142.00 72.85
C GLN A 15 60.61 -141.60 71.63
N LYS A 16 61.56 -142.44 71.20
CA LYS A 16 62.35 -142.21 69.97
C LYS A 16 61.48 -142.30 68.71
N ALA A 17 60.55 -143.26 68.64
CA ALA A 17 59.65 -143.42 67.50
C ALA A 17 58.63 -142.28 67.39
N THR A 18 58.04 -141.86 68.52
CA THR A 18 57.14 -140.69 68.55
C THR A 18 57.88 -139.40 68.25
N ARG A 19 59.12 -139.23 68.73
CA ARG A 19 59.97 -138.09 68.38
C ARG A 19 60.32 -138.05 66.89
N LYS A 20 60.70 -139.19 66.29
CA LYS A 20 60.92 -139.28 64.83
C LYS A 20 59.66 -138.94 64.03
N PHE A 21 58.49 -139.43 64.45
CA PHE A 21 57.22 -139.12 63.78
C PHE A 21 56.84 -137.63 63.91
N ILE A 22 57.12 -137.02 65.07
CA ILE A 22 56.95 -135.57 65.28
C ILE A 22 57.92 -134.80 64.38
N ASP A 23 59.19 -135.21 64.31
CA ASP A 23 60.20 -134.56 63.46
C ASP A 23 59.84 -134.66 61.97
N GLU A 24 59.40 -135.83 61.49
CA GLU A 24 58.91 -136.03 60.11
C GLU A 24 57.63 -135.23 59.80
N PHE A 25 56.70 -135.14 60.76
CA PHE A 25 55.49 -134.32 60.61
C PHE A 25 55.82 -132.83 60.58
N MET A 26 56.77 -132.38 61.41
CA MET A 26 57.25 -131.00 61.42
C MET A 26 57.97 -130.67 60.11
N GLN A 27 58.81 -131.56 59.58
CA GLN A 27 59.45 -131.40 58.26
C GLN A 27 58.42 -131.30 57.14
N LYS A 28 57.47 -132.24 57.04
CA LYS A 28 56.42 -132.19 56.01
C LYS A 28 55.51 -130.96 56.13
N ARG A 29 55.30 -130.47 57.35
CA ARG A 29 54.54 -129.23 57.60
C ARG A 29 55.32 -127.98 57.20
N GLU A 30 56.64 -127.98 57.40
CA GLU A 30 57.55 -126.92 56.93
C GLU A 30 57.56 -126.90 55.39
N GLU A 31 57.76 -128.05 54.75
CA GLU A 31 57.72 -128.23 53.29
C GLU A 31 56.37 -127.79 52.69
N TRP A 32 55.24 -128.13 53.34
CA TRP A 32 53.92 -127.71 52.90
C TRP A 32 53.72 -126.18 53.01
N LYS A 33 54.23 -125.55 54.07
CA LYS A 33 54.19 -124.09 54.23
C LYS A 33 55.07 -123.38 53.21
N GLU A 34 56.26 -123.89 52.94
CA GLU A 34 57.15 -123.35 51.92
C GLU A 34 56.50 -123.45 50.53
N HIS A 35 55.91 -124.61 50.20
CA HIS A 35 55.20 -124.80 48.94
C HIS A 35 53.96 -123.89 48.80
N GLU A 36 53.16 -123.73 49.86
CA GLU A 36 52.02 -122.79 49.87
C GLU A 36 52.48 -121.33 49.70
N ARG A 37 53.61 -120.97 50.31
CA ARG A 37 54.22 -119.64 50.17
C ARG A 37 54.71 -119.38 48.75
N GLU A 38 55.37 -120.36 48.13
CA GLU A 38 55.83 -120.27 46.73
C GLU A 38 54.64 -120.10 45.78
N LEU A 39 53.56 -120.89 45.96
CA LEU A 39 52.33 -120.75 45.18
C LEU A 39 51.69 -119.36 45.34
N MET A 40 51.65 -118.85 46.58
CA MET A 40 51.11 -117.51 46.86
C MET A 40 51.99 -116.40 46.26
N GLU A 41 53.32 -116.56 46.28
CA GLU A 41 54.25 -115.62 45.65
C GLU A 41 54.12 -115.63 44.13
N GLU A 42 53.94 -116.79 43.50
CA GLU A 42 53.66 -116.90 42.06
C GLU A 42 52.31 -116.28 41.69
N GLU A 43 51.26 -116.52 42.49
CA GLU A 43 49.94 -115.92 42.27
C GLU A 43 50.00 -114.39 42.44
N ASN A 44 50.68 -113.90 43.47
CA ASN A 44 50.93 -112.47 43.67
C ASN A 44 51.72 -111.85 42.51
N ARG A 45 52.72 -112.54 41.96
CA ARG A 45 53.45 -112.09 40.76
C ARG A 45 52.52 -111.96 39.56
N ARG A 46 51.67 -112.96 39.30
CA ARG A 46 50.68 -112.92 38.21
C ARG A 46 49.67 -111.79 38.38
N ILE A 47 49.23 -111.52 39.62
CA ILE A 47 48.32 -110.41 39.94
C ILE A 47 49.00 -109.07 39.66
N LEU A 48 50.27 -108.90 40.06
CA LEU A 48 51.03 -107.68 39.81
C LEU A 48 51.26 -107.43 38.31
N GLU A 49 51.64 -108.48 37.56
CA GLU A 49 51.81 -108.41 36.11
C GLU A 49 50.50 -108.03 35.40
N PHE A 50 49.37 -108.62 35.81
CA PHE A 50 48.06 -108.28 35.26
C PHE A 50 47.65 -106.84 35.59
N SER A 51 47.88 -106.40 36.84
CA SER A 51 47.63 -105.01 37.26
C SER A 51 48.45 -104.02 36.43
N HIS A 52 49.74 -104.28 36.25
CA HIS A 52 50.62 -103.45 35.43
C HIS A 52 50.14 -103.41 33.97
N GLN A 53 49.75 -104.55 33.40
CA GLN A 53 49.20 -104.59 32.04
C GLN A 53 47.88 -103.83 31.90
N GLN A 54 47.02 -103.82 32.92
CA GLN A 54 45.80 -103.02 32.92
C GLN A 54 46.12 -101.52 33.01
N GLN A 55 47.04 -101.13 33.89
CA GLN A 55 47.48 -99.73 34.01
C GLN A 55 48.04 -99.20 32.70
N VAL A 56 48.93 -99.95 32.04
CA VAL A 56 49.49 -99.54 30.73
C VAL A 56 48.39 -99.41 29.67
N ARG A 57 47.41 -100.33 29.64
CA ARG A 57 46.28 -100.23 28.70
C ARG A 57 45.40 -99.02 28.98
N GLU A 58 45.15 -98.70 30.24
CA GLU A 58 44.38 -97.53 30.65
C GLU A 58 45.12 -96.24 30.31
N GLU A 59 46.42 -96.17 30.59
CA GLU A 59 47.29 -95.05 30.25
C GLU A 59 47.31 -94.78 28.74
N VAL A 60 47.45 -95.82 27.91
CA VAL A 60 47.39 -95.69 26.45
C VAL A 60 46.05 -95.15 25.99
N ARG A 61 44.92 -95.68 26.50
CA ARG A 61 43.58 -95.17 26.16
C ARG A 61 43.41 -93.71 26.59
N MET A 62 43.89 -93.36 27.78
CA MET A 62 43.82 -91.99 28.30
C MET A 62 44.68 -91.03 27.47
N GLU A 63 45.84 -91.47 26.99
CA GLU A 63 46.71 -90.67 26.13
C GLU A 63 46.12 -90.49 24.72
N GLU A 64 45.51 -91.53 24.16
CA GLU A 64 44.77 -91.45 22.90
C GLU A 64 43.57 -90.50 23.02
N ALA A 65 42.78 -90.61 24.10
CA ALA A 65 41.66 -89.71 24.37
C ALA A 65 42.13 -88.25 24.51
N LYS A 66 43.22 -88.00 25.25
CA LYS A 66 43.83 -86.66 25.37
C LYS A 66 44.29 -86.12 24.02
N LYS A 67 44.91 -86.94 23.17
CA LYS A 67 45.34 -86.54 21.82
C LYS A 67 44.14 -86.16 20.95
N GLN A 68 43.06 -86.93 21.00
CA GLN A 68 41.82 -86.61 20.28
C GLN A 68 41.17 -85.31 20.81
N GLU A 69 41.12 -85.12 22.12
CA GLU A 69 40.60 -83.91 22.74
C GLU A 69 41.43 -82.67 22.35
N GLN A 70 42.76 -82.78 22.36
CA GLN A 70 43.65 -81.70 21.93
C GLN A 70 43.48 -81.37 20.45
N ALA A 71 43.33 -82.38 19.58
CA ALA A 71 43.07 -82.18 18.15
C ALA A 71 41.71 -81.49 17.93
N MET A 72 40.66 -81.93 18.63
CA MET A 72 39.34 -81.32 18.57
C MET A 72 39.37 -79.87 19.08
N ALA A 73 40.05 -79.62 20.21
CA ALA A 73 40.20 -78.27 20.77
C ALA A 73 40.96 -77.34 19.82
N ALA A 74 41.98 -77.83 19.11
CA ALA A 74 42.70 -77.05 18.10
C ALA A 74 41.80 -76.66 16.92
N VAL A 75 40.95 -77.59 16.45
CA VAL A 75 39.98 -77.31 15.39
C VAL A 75 38.92 -76.31 15.86
N GLN A 76 38.39 -76.48 17.08
CA GLN A 76 37.42 -75.54 17.66
C GLN A 76 37.98 -74.13 17.82
N ARG A 77 39.25 -73.99 18.22
CA ARG A 77 39.92 -72.69 18.32
C ARG A 77 40.01 -71.99 16.97
N LYS A 78 40.46 -72.70 15.93
CA LYS A 78 40.52 -72.16 14.55
C LYS A 78 39.14 -71.74 14.06
N LEU A 79 38.12 -72.58 14.28
CA LEU A 79 36.76 -72.26 13.89
C LEU A 79 36.22 -71.03 14.64
N ALA A 80 36.52 -70.89 15.94
CA ALA A 80 36.14 -69.73 16.72
C ALA A 80 36.81 -68.45 16.18
N GLU A 81 38.12 -68.51 15.87
CA GLU A 81 38.85 -67.39 15.26
C GLU A 81 38.24 -66.98 13.91
N GLU A 82 37.97 -67.94 13.01
CA GLU A 82 37.33 -67.65 11.72
C GLU A 82 35.93 -67.04 11.86
N ILE A 83 35.11 -67.53 12.82
CA ILE A 83 33.79 -66.96 13.09
C ILE A 83 33.93 -65.52 13.61
N THR A 84 34.90 -65.25 14.49
CA THR A 84 35.12 -63.89 15.00
C THR A 84 35.59 -62.94 13.91
N GLN A 85 36.49 -63.37 13.01
CA GLN A 85 36.95 -62.56 11.88
C GLN A 85 35.81 -62.24 10.91
N LYS A 86 35.02 -63.24 10.52
CA LYS A 86 33.87 -63.00 9.63
C LYS A 86 32.83 -62.07 10.25
N ARG A 87 32.63 -62.15 11.58
CA ARG A 87 31.75 -61.22 12.29
C ARG A 87 32.32 -59.81 12.30
N SER A 88 33.62 -59.63 12.59
CA SER A 88 34.23 -58.30 12.57
C SER A 88 34.20 -57.68 11.17
N GLU A 89 34.48 -58.45 10.12
CA GLU A 89 34.38 -57.98 8.73
C GLU A 89 32.94 -57.57 8.37
N ALA A 90 31.95 -58.35 8.78
CA ALA A 90 30.54 -58.01 8.56
C ALA A 90 30.14 -56.73 9.31
N GLU A 91 30.56 -56.58 10.57
CA GLU A 91 30.33 -55.38 11.37
C GLU A 91 31.01 -54.14 10.77
N GLU A 92 32.24 -54.28 10.27
CA GLU A 92 32.94 -53.19 9.57
C GLU A 92 32.21 -52.78 8.29
N MET A 93 31.77 -53.75 7.50
CA MET A 93 30.99 -53.48 6.29
C MET A 93 29.65 -52.79 6.60
N ASP A 94 28.97 -53.20 7.66
CA ASP A 94 27.71 -52.57 8.07
C ASP A 94 27.93 -51.17 8.64
N ARG A 95 29.05 -50.91 9.33
CA ARG A 95 29.45 -49.55 9.73
C ARG A 95 29.69 -48.66 8.52
N ILE A 96 30.48 -49.12 7.55
CA ILE A 96 30.77 -48.35 6.32
C ILE A 96 29.48 -48.03 5.56
N ARG A 97 28.55 -48.99 5.45
CA ARG A 97 27.24 -48.74 4.81
C ARG A 97 26.42 -47.67 5.55
N THR A 98 26.44 -47.72 6.88
CA THR A 98 25.73 -46.76 7.72
C THR A 98 26.35 -45.37 7.57
N GLU A 99 27.67 -45.26 7.59
CA GLU A 99 28.41 -44.01 7.36
C GLU A 99 28.12 -43.43 5.98
N LEU A 100 28.20 -44.24 4.92
CA LEU A 100 27.87 -43.82 3.55
C LEU A 100 26.45 -43.29 3.45
N TYR A 101 25.47 -44.01 4.04
CA TYR A 101 24.08 -43.57 4.02
C TYR A 101 23.89 -42.22 4.73
N LEU A 102 24.54 -42.01 5.87
CA LEU A 102 24.48 -40.74 6.59
C LEU A 102 25.12 -39.61 5.79
N GLU A 103 26.28 -39.85 5.17
CA GLU A 103 26.96 -38.85 4.35
C GLU A 103 26.17 -38.49 3.08
N GLU A 104 25.50 -39.45 2.45
CA GLU A 104 24.56 -39.20 1.36
C GLU A 104 23.37 -38.33 1.80
N GLN A 105 22.80 -38.58 2.99
CA GLN A 105 21.75 -37.72 3.54
C GLN A 105 22.27 -36.30 3.82
N GLU A 106 23.47 -36.17 4.38
CA GLU A 106 24.09 -34.86 4.65
C GLU A 106 24.42 -34.09 3.35
N GLU A 107 24.89 -34.76 2.30
CA GLU A 107 25.05 -34.16 0.96
C GLU A 107 23.71 -33.68 0.40
N LEU A 108 22.64 -34.48 0.51
CA LEU A 108 21.30 -34.08 0.07
C LEU A 108 20.80 -32.85 0.83
N GLU A 109 20.97 -32.79 2.14
CA GLU A 109 20.60 -31.61 2.93
C GLU A 109 21.45 -30.39 2.56
N ARG A 110 22.77 -30.55 2.38
CA ARG A 110 23.64 -29.46 1.89
C ARG A 110 23.21 -28.94 0.53
N GLN A 111 22.76 -29.80 -0.38
CA GLN A 111 22.23 -29.38 -1.68
C GLN A 111 20.90 -28.63 -1.53
N LYS A 112 19.99 -29.11 -0.66
CA LYS A 112 18.74 -28.39 -0.36
C LYS A 112 19.01 -27.01 0.23
N GLU A 113 19.95 -26.89 1.17
CA GLU A 113 20.35 -25.62 1.75
C GLU A 113 20.91 -24.66 0.68
N ARG A 114 21.80 -25.15 -0.19
CA ARG A 114 22.33 -24.36 -1.32
C ARG A 114 21.22 -23.88 -2.25
N MET A 115 20.29 -24.75 -2.63
CA MET A 115 19.14 -24.38 -3.45
C MET A 115 18.23 -23.37 -2.75
N ALA A 116 18.01 -23.52 -1.44
CA ALA A 116 17.20 -22.58 -0.67
C ALA A 116 17.85 -21.19 -0.59
N ILE A 117 19.17 -21.14 -0.36
CA ILE A 117 19.95 -19.89 -0.36
C ILE A 117 19.91 -19.25 -1.75
N GLU A 118 20.10 -20.02 -2.82
CA GLU A 118 20.04 -19.51 -4.18
C GLU A 118 18.64 -18.98 -4.53
N ALA A 119 17.58 -19.69 -4.15
CA ALA A 119 16.21 -19.24 -4.35
C ALA A 119 15.89 -17.94 -3.59
N GLN A 120 16.37 -17.82 -2.35
CA GLN A 120 16.24 -16.58 -1.58
C GLN A 120 16.99 -15.41 -2.24
N LEU A 121 18.20 -15.66 -2.75
CA LEU A 121 18.99 -14.65 -3.44
C LEU A 121 18.31 -14.20 -4.73
N ARG A 122 17.82 -15.15 -5.54
CA ARG A 122 17.06 -14.86 -6.77
C ARG A 122 15.82 -14.01 -6.45
N ARG A 123 15.02 -14.42 -5.47
CA ARG A 123 13.83 -13.67 -5.04
C ARG A 123 14.18 -12.25 -4.59
N ARG A 124 15.29 -12.06 -3.88
CA ARG A 124 15.76 -10.73 -3.45
C ARG A 124 16.16 -9.87 -4.65
N LEU A 125 16.88 -10.44 -5.62
CA LEU A 125 17.29 -9.74 -6.84
C LEU A 125 16.09 -9.36 -7.70
N GLU A 126 15.12 -10.26 -7.87
CA GLU A 126 13.86 -9.99 -8.57
C GLU A 126 13.11 -8.83 -7.91
N LEU A 127 12.99 -8.83 -6.57
CA LEU A 127 12.33 -7.74 -5.84
C LEU A 127 13.07 -6.42 -6.02
N GLN A 128 14.40 -6.43 -5.99
CA GLN A 128 15.20 -5.23 -6.24
C GLN A 128 15.05 -4.71 -7.66
N SER A 129 15.01 -5.59 -8.67
CA SER A 129 14.77 -5.21 -10.07
C SER A 129 13.38 -4.60 -10.22
N ALA A 130 12.33 -5.29 -9.76
CA ALA A 130 10.96 -4.81 -9.84
C ALA A 130 10.77 -3.47 -9.12
N HIS A 131 11.48 -3.25 -8.00
CA HIS A 131 11.45 -1.96 -7.31
C HIS A 131 12.10 -0.84 -8.14
N LYS A 132 13.23 -1.10 -8.80
CA LYS A 132 13.86 -0.13 -9.71
C LYS A 132 12.93 0.21 -10.87
N ASP A 133 12.38 -0.80 -11.53
CA ASP A 133 11.44 -0.63 -12.65
C ASP A 133 10.22 0.20 -12.21
N TYR A 134 9.69 -0.08 -11.01
CA TYR A 134 8.59 0.70 -10.43
C TYR A 134 8.96 2.17 -10.22
N LEU A 135 10.16 2.45 -9.68
CA LEU A 135 10.62 3.83 -9.47
C LEU A 135 10.82 4.56 -10.79
N GLU A 136 11.37 3.90 -11.80
CA GLU A 136 11.54 4.46 -13.14
C GLU A 136 10.18 4.79 -13.78
N LEU A 137 9.22 3.87 -13.73
CA LEU A 137 7.86 4.11 -14.23
C LEU A 137 7.16 5.25 -13.47
N LYS A 138 7.36 5.33 -12.15
CA LYS A 138 6.80 6.41 -11.33
C LYS A 138 7.39 7.77 -11.72
N GLU A 139 8.69 7.83 -11.96
CA GLU A 139 9.35 9.05 -12.40
C GLU A 139 8.90 9.47 -13.80
N GLN A 140 8.80 8.52 -14.74
CA GLN A 140 8.28 8.77 -16.08
C GLN A 140 6.85 9.33 -16.04
N LYS A 141 5.97 8.76 -15.21
CA LYS A 141 4.61 9.28 -15.01
C LYS A 141 4.63 10.70 -14.45
N ARG A 142 5.46 10.98 -13.44
CA ARG A 142 5.59 12.31 -12.87
C ARG A 142 6.08 13.35 -13.89
N VAL A 143 7.02 12.97 -14.75
CA VAL A 143 7.50 13.84 -15.83
C VAL A 143 6.41 14.09 -16.86
N ALA A 144 5.67 13.05 -17.27
CA ALA A 144 4.55 13.18 -18.20
C ALA A 144 3.43 14.07 -17.62
N GLU A 145 3.01 13.86 -16.38
CA GLU A 145 2.01 14.69 -15.69
C GLU A 145 2.44 16.17 -15.63
N ARG A 146 3.72 16.45 -15.33
CA ARG A 146 4.23 17.82 -15.36
C ARG A 146 4.19 18.45 -16.75
N GLN A 147 4.52 17.67 -17.79
CA GLN A 147 4.44 18.16 -19.17
C GLN A 147 2.99 18.47 -19.56
N GLU A 148 2.05 17.58 -19.22
CA GLU A 148 0.62 17.80 -19.43
C GLU A 148 0.10 19.03 -18.67
N GLU A 149 0.51 19.22 -17.41
CA GLU A 149 0.17 20.41 -16.61
C GLU A 149 0.74 21.70 -17.24
N GLU A 150 1.98 21.67 -17.72
CA GLU A 150 2.61 22.81 -18.39
C GLU A 150 1.91 23.15 -19.71
N GLU A 151 1.56 22.14 -20.51
CA GLU A 151 0.81 22.31 -21.75
C GLU A 151 -0.59 22.87 -21.47
N PHE A 152 -1.30 22.30 -20.50
CA PHE A 152 -2.60 22.79 -20.06
C PHE A 152 -2.52 24.24 -19.57
N ARG A 153 -1.50 24.57 -18.77
CA ARG A 153 -1.28 25.95 -18.29
C ARG A 153 -1.03 26.92 -19.45
N ARG A 154 -0.22 26.53 -20.43
CA ARG A 154 0.03 27.33 -21.65
C ARG A 154 -1.25 27.55 -22.44
N MET A 155 -2.03 26.49 -22.67
CA MET A 155 -3.32 26.58 -23.36
C MET A 155 -4.30 27.50 -22.63
N MET A 156 -4.38 27.38 -21.30
CA MET A 156 -5.28 28.21 -20.50
C MET A 156 -4.85 29.68 -20.50
N MET A 157 -3.55 29.96 -20.40
CA MET A 157 -3.02 31.32 -20.53
C MET A 157 -3.32 31.92 -21.91
N ALA A 158 -3.15 31.14 -22.98
CA ALA A 158 -3.47 31.58 -24.34
C ALA A 158 -4.96 31.90 -24.49
N LYS A 159 -5.84 31.04 -23.95
CA LYS A 159 -7.29 31.27 -23.94
C LYS A 159 -7.66 32.54 -23.18
N PHE A 160 -7.14 32.75 -21.98
CA PHE A 160 -7.41 33.97 -21.22
C PHE A 160 -6.92 35.23 -21.94
N ALA A 161 -5.74 35.18 -22.57
CA ALA A 161 -5.24 36.31 -23.36
C ALA A 161 -6.14 36.61 -24.58
N GLU A 162 -6.71 35.58 -25.21
CA GLU A 162 -7.67 35.74 -26.31
C GLU A 162 -9.00 36.33 -25.81
N ASP A 163 -9.54 35.80 -24.72
CA ASP A 163 -10.78 36.29 -24.10
C ASP A 163 -10.63 37.76 -23.64
N ASP A 164 -9.51 38.11 -22.98
CA ASP A 164 -9.20 39.48 -22.56
C ASP A 164 -9.13 40.43 -23.77
N ARG A 165 -8.51 40.00 -24.87
CA ARG A 165 -8.44 40.78 -26.11
C ARG A 165 -9.84 41.02 -26.70
N ILE A 166 -10.68 39.99 -26.72
CA ILE A 166 -12.07 40.10 -27.18
C ILE A 166 -12.87 41.03 -26.27
N GLU A 167 -12.71 40.93 -24.95
CA GLU A 167 -13.40 41.78 -23.99
C GLU A 167 -12.99 43.25 -24.15
N GLN A 168 -11.70 43.55 -24.30
CA GLN A 168 -11.20 44.90 -24.58
C GLN A 168 -11.83 45.48 -25.85
N MET A 169 -11.86 44.70 -26.95
CA MET A 169 -12.50 45.11 -28.20
C MET A 169 -14.00 45.35 -28.02
N ASN A 170 -14.70 44.50 -27.27
CA ASN A 170 -16.13 44.65 -27.00
C ASN A 170 -16.43 45.85 -26.09
N ALA A 171 -15.60 46.11 -25.09
CA ALA A 171 -15.68 47.31 -24.26
C ALA A 171 -15.46 48.59 -25.08
N GLN A 172 -14.46 48.61 -25.96
CA GLN A 172 -14.23 49.73 -26.87
C GLN A 172 -15.43 49.94 -27.82
N LYS A 173 -15.95 48.88 -28.44
CA LYS A 173 -17.15 48.96 -29.29
C LYS A 173 -18.37 49.50 -28.53
N ARG A 174 -18.60 49.05 -27.29
CA ARG A 174 -19.67 49.57 -26.43
C ARG A 174 -19.49 51.06 -26.14
N ARG A 175 -18.28 51.50 -25.78
CA ARG A 175 -17.97 52.92 -25.53
C ARG A 175 -18.21 53.78 -26.79
N MET A 176 -17.76 53.31 -27.95
CA MET A 176 -17.98 54.01 -29.22
C MET A 176 -19.47 54.17 -29.54
N LYS A 177 -20.25 53.08 -29.42
CA LYS A 177 -21.72 53.14 -29.62
C LYS A 177 -22.40 54.10 -28.63
N GLN A 178 -22.01 54.10 -27.37
CA GLN A 178 -22.55 55.03 -26.37
C GLN A 178 -22.22 56.49 -26.72
N LEU A 179 -21.00 56.78 -27.19
CA LEU A 179 -20.62 58.11 -27.65
C LEU A 179 -21.39 58.52 -28.90
N GLU A 180 -21.62 57.61 -29.85
CA GLU A 180 -22.45 57.87 -31.03
C GLU A 180 -23.90 58.17 -30.65
N HIS A 181 -24.50 57.36 -29.79
CA HIS A 181 -25.85 57.61 -29.28
C HIS A 181 -25.94 58.93 -28.51
N ARG A 182 -24.95 59.24 -27.66
CA ARG A 182 -24.89 60.51 -26.94
C ARG A 182 -24.82 61.70 -27.90
N ARG A 183 -23.94 61.64 -28.91
CA ARG A 183 -23.84 62.68 -29.95
C ARG A 183 -25.13 62.84 -30.74
N ALA A 184 -25.80 61.73 -31.07
CA ALA A 184 -27.09 61.77 -31.76
C ALA A 184 -28.17 62.44 -30.91
N VAL A 185 -28.23 62.14 -29.61
CA VAL A 185 -29.15 62.78 -28.67
C VAL A 185 -28.82 64.27 -28.48
N GLU A 186 -27.55 64.64 -28.34
CA GLU A 186 -27.11 66.04 -28.25
C GLU A 186 -27.53 66.83 -29.50
N LYS A 187 -27.36 66.27 -30.71
CA LYS A 187 -27.86 66.87 -31.95
C LYS A 187 -29.37 67.06 -31.96
N LEU A 188 -30.16 66.06 -31.54
CA LEU A 188 -31.62 66.19 -31.44
C LEU A 188 -32.04 67.27 -30.44
N ILE A 189 -31.31 67.43 -29.33
CA ILE A 189 -31.56 68.50 -28.35
C ILE A 189 -31.21 69.87 -28.95
N GLU A 190 -30.10 69.99 -29.67
CA GLU A 190 -29.70 71.23 -30.37
C GLU A 190 -30.69 71.61 -31.45
N GLU A 191 -31.13 70.67 -32.29
CA GLU A 191 -32.16 70.87 -33.30
C GLU A 191 -33.48 71.33 -32.66
N ARG A 192 -33.90 70.70 -31.56
CA ARG A 192 -35.11 71.12 -30.81
C ARG A 192 -34.98 72.51 -30.21
N ARG A 193 -33.79 72.88 -29.70
CA ARG A 193 -33.52 74.24 -29.20
C ARG A 193 -33.56 75.27 -30.34
N LEU A 194 -33.00 74.94 -31.49
CA LEU A 194 -33.04 75.81 -32.67
C LEU A 194 -34.46 75.98 -33.20
N GLN A 195 -35.25 74.90 -33.24
CA GLN A 195 -36.67 74.96 -33.57
C GLN A 195 -37.43 75.87 -32.59
N PHE A 196 -37.25 75.67 -31.29
CA PHE A 196 -37.88 76.51 -30.27
C PHE A 196 -37.46 77.98 -30.37
N GLN A 197 -36.19 78.26 -30.69
CA GLN A 197 -35.71 79.62 -30.93
C GLN A 197 -36.38 80.24 -32.17
N ARG A 198 -36.47 79.49 -33.28
CA ARG A 198 -37.17 79.93 -34.50
C ARG A 198 -38.65 80.19 -34.25
N GLU A 199 -39.35 79.26 -33.60
CA GLU A 199 -40.77 79.42 -33.23
C GLU A 199 -40.98 80.66 -32.35
N LYS A 200 -40.08 80.90 -31.39
CA LYS A 200 -40.14 82.10 -30.54
C LYS A 200 -39.83 83.39 -31.30
N GLU A 201 -38.89 83.36 -32.24
CA GLU A 201 -38.60 84.49 -33.13
C GLU A 201 -39.79 84.80 -34.04
N GLU A 202 -40.41 83.77 -34.62
CA GLU A 202 -41.63 83.88 -35.42
C GLU A 202 -42.79 84.45 -34.58
N GLU A 203 -43.05 83.94 -33.37
CA GLU A 203 -44.08 84.48 -32.46
C GLU A 203 -43.83 85.96 -32.11
N LEU A 204 -42.57 86.35 -31.89
CA LEU A 204 -42.21 87.74 -31.63
C LEU A 204 -42.42 88.63 -32.86
N GLU A 205 -42.09 88.16 -34.05
CA GLU A 205 -42.33 88.91 -35.30
C GLU A 205 -43.83 89.01 -35.60
N GLU A 206 -44.61 87.95 -35.39
CA GLU A 206 -46.07 87.97 -35.49
C GLU A 206 -46.68 88.99 -34.51
N ARG A 207 -46.27 88.98 -33.23
CA ARG A 207 -46.71 89.99 -32.26
C ARG A 207 -46.37 91.41 -32.67
N LYS A 208 -45.15 91.64 -33.19
CA LYS A 208 -44.76 92.97 -33.70
C LYS A 208 -45.62 93.38 -34.90
N ALA A 209 -45.92 92.46 -35.82
CA ALA A 209 -46.77 92.71 -36.97
C ALA A 209 -48.22 93.02 -36.55
N GLU A 210 -48.77 92.27 -35.59
CA GLU A 210 -50.08 92.54 -34.99
C GLU A 210 -50.11 93.90 -34.30
N GLU A 211 -49.09 94.25 -33.51
CA GLU A 211 -48.96 95.56 -32.89
C GLU A 211 -48.90 96.68 -33.95
N ALA A 212 -48.14 96.49 -35.04
CA ALA A 212 -48.04 97.45 -36.12
C ALA A 212 -49.39 97.64 -36.84
N ALA A 213 -50.07 96.54 -37.19
CA ALA A 213 -51.40 96.58 -37.80
C ALA A 213 -52.45 97.25 -36.88
N MET A 214 -52.37 96.99 -35.56
CA MET A 214 -53.22 97.66 -34.57
C MET A 214 -52.92 99.15 -34.47
N ARG A 215 -51.65 99.57 -34.58
CA ARG A 215 -51.27 100.99 -34.64
C ARG A 215 -51.80 101.65 -35.90
N GLU A 216 -51.65 101.02 -37.06
CA GLU A 216 -52.20 101.52 -38.33
C GLU A 216 -53.73 101.66 -38.26
N ARG A 217 -54.42 100.64 -37.74
CA ARG A 217 -55.88 100.69 -37.56
C ARG A 217 -56.31 101.81 -36.62
N ARG A 218 -55.57 102.06 -35.53
CA ARG A 218 -55.83 103.21 -34.64
C ARG A 218 -55.67 104.54 -35.37
N VAL A 219 -54.63 104.69 -36.20
CA VAL A 219 -54.44 105.89 -37.02
C VAL A 219 -55.59 106.11 -37.99
N ILE A 220 -56.06 105.06 -38.68
CA ILE A 220 -57.20 105.13 -39.59
C ILE A 220 -58.49 105.51 -38.84
N ILE A 221 -58.75 104.88 -37.69
CA ILE A 221 -59.92 105.22 -36.85
C ILE A 221 -59.86 106.68 -36.40
N GLU A 222 -58.69 107.18 -36.01
CA GLU A 222 -58.53 108.56 -35.58
C GLU A 222 -58.72 109.54 -36.76
N GLN A 223 -58.23 109.19 -37.96
CA GLN A 223 -58.46 109.97 -39.18
C GLN A 223 -59.94 110.02 -39.57
N GLU A 224 -60.65 108.89 -39.56
CA GLU A 224 -62.09 108.85 -39.82
C GLU A 224 -62.88 109.56 -38.72
N ARG A 225 -62.46 109.45 -37.44
CA ARG A 225 -63.03 110.23 -36.34
C ARG A 225 -62.90 111.74 -36.63
N GLN A 226 -61.72 112.20 -37.03
CA GLN A 226 -61.49 113.62 -37.38
C GLN A 226 -62.30 114.04 -38.61
N ARG A 227 -62.44 113.18 -39.62
CA ARG A 227 -63.28 113.43 -40.80
C ARG A 227 -64.75 113.58 -40.42
N LEU A 228 -65.30 112.64 -39.66
CA LEU A 228 -66.68 112.69 -39.15
C LEU A 228 -66.91 113.94 -38.29
N LEU A 229 -65.94 114.29 -37.44
CA LEU A 229 -65.97 115.53 -36.68
C LEU A 229 -66.05 116.76 -37.60
N ARG A 230 -65.24 116.86 -38.66
CA ARG A 230 -65.31 118.00 -39.59
C ARG A 230 -66.62 118.08 -40.37
N GLU A 231 -67.11 116.95 -40.88
CA GLU A 231 -68.30 116.90 -41.74
C GLU A 231 -69.61 117.12 -40.94
N HIS A 232 -69.69 116.59 -39.72
CA HIS A 232 -70.92 116.58 -38.94
C HIS A 232 -70.93 117.54 -37.75
N ALA A 233 -69.77 117.96 -37.21
CA ALA A 233 -69.79 118.87 -36.04
C ALA A 233 -70.45 120.22 -36.37
N ASN A 234 -70.21 120.79 -37.56
CA ASN A 234 -70.86 122.04 -37.97
C ASN A 234 -72.38 121.88 -38.16
N LYS A 235 -72.87 120.69 -38.55
CA LYS A 235 -74.31 120.39 -38.71
C LYS A 235 -75.00 120.04 -37.40
N LEU A 236 -74.23 119.59 -36.40
CA LEU A 236 -74.69 119.22 -35.05
C LEU A 236 -74.42 120.34 -34.02
N LEU A 237 -74.35 121.60 -34.48
CA LEU A 237 -74.20 122.78 -33.63
C LEU A 237 -75.35 122.82 -32.60
N GLY A 238 -75.01 122.59 -31.32
CA GLY A 238 -75.97 122.55 -30.20
C GLY A 238 -76.49 121.16 -29.76
N TYR A 239 -76.17 120.06 -30.45
CA TYR A 239 -76.67 118.71 -30.12
C TYR A 239 -75.56 117.63 -30.00
N LEU A 240 -74.30 118.03 -29.74
CA LEU A 240 -73.19 117.10 -29.64
C LEU A 240 -73.09 116.48 -28.22
N PRO A 241 -73.03 115.14 -28.06
CA PRO A 241 -72.93 114.50 -26.74
C PRO A 241 -71.57 114.74 -26.06
N LYS A 242 -71.59 114.77 -24.72
CA LYS A 242 -70.39 114.97 -23.89
C LYS A 242 -69.43 113.78 -24.07
N GLY A 243 -68.16 114.06 -24.37
CA GLY A 243 -67.10 113.04 -24.59
C GLY A 243 -66.66 112.81 -26.04
N VAL A 244 -67.25 113.52 -27.01
CA VAL A 244 -66.89 113.44 -28.44
C VAL A 244 -65.60 114.21 -28.76
N LEU A 245 -65.34 115.31 -28.06
CA LEU A 245 -64.09 116.07 -28.12
C LEU A 245 -63.16 115.54 -27.03
N ARG A 246 -61.94 115.11 -27.41
CA ARG A 246 -61.00 114.46 -26.49
C ARG A 246 -60.03 115.47 -25.91
N ASP A 247 -59.33 116.20 -26.78
CA ASP A 247 -58.31 117.17 -26.42
C ASP A 247 -58.56 118.54 -27.06
N SER A 248 -57.89 119.58 -26.57
CA SER A 248 -57.99 120.96 -27.08
C SER A 248 -57.63 121.09 -28.58
N GLN A 249 -56.88 120.14 -29.12
CA GLN A 249 -56.55 120.05 -30.55
C GLN A 249 -57.79 119.74 -31.42
N ASP A 250 -58.78 119.01 -30.90
CA ASP A 250 -60.03 118.70 -31.62
C ASP A 250 -60.90 119.96 -31.79
N LEU A 251 -60.79 120.93 -30.87
CA LEU A 251 -61.49 122.21 -30.91
C LEU A 251 -60.90 123.18 -31.95
N GLU A 252 -59.60 123.06 -32.26
CA GLU A 252 -58.93 123.92 -33.24
C GLU A 252 -59.35 123.62 -34.69
N LEU A 253 -59.68 122.36 -34.97
CA LEU A 253 -60.08 121.83 -36.28
C LEU A 253 -61.50 122.21 -36.73
N LEU A 254 -62.27 122.89 -35.87
CA LEU A 254 -63.66 123.29 -36.11
C LEU A 254 -63.79 124.77 -36.49
N SER A 255 -64.91 125.12 -37.14
CA SER A 255 -65.19 126.48 -37.65
C SER A 255 -65.22 127.54 -36.53
N PRO A 256 -64.85 128.80 -36.81
CA PRO A 256 -64.82 129.88 -35.81
C PRO A 256 -66.19 130.16 -35.16
N GLU A 257 -67.29 129.85 -35.85
CA GLU A 257 -68.66 129.94 -35.30
C GLU A 257 -68.91 128.88 -34.21
N PHE A 258 -68.37 127.66 -34.36
CA PHE A 258 -68.44 126.60 -33.35
C PHE A 258 -67.61 126.95 -32.10
N LYS A 259 -66.43 127.56 -32.30
CA LYS A 259 -65.55 128.01 -31.21
C LYS A 259 -66.26 129.02 -30.30
N GLN A 260 -67.02 129.97 -30.87
CA GLN A 260 -67.71 130.99 -30.07
C GLN A 260 -68.87 130.44 -29.22
N GLN A 261 -69.58 129.40 -29.68
CA GLN A 261 -70.71 128.84 -28.94
C GLN A 261 -70.25 127.96 -27.75
N TYR A 262 -69.15 127.23 -27.91
CA TYR A 262 -68.61 126.33 -26.87
C TYR A 262 -67.46 126.96 -26.04
N GLN A 263 -66.98 128.16 -26.39
CA GLN A 263 -66.16 129.00 -25.49
C GLN A 263 -67.00 129.86 -24.52
N ARG A 264 -68.26 130.16 -24.86
CA ARG A 264 -69.15 130.92 -23.96
C ARG A 264 -69.66 130.00 -22.85
N ARG A 265 -69.10 130.19 -21.65
CA ARG A 265 -69.60 129.65 -20.37
C ARG A 265 -71.10 129.92 -20.25
N LYS A 266 -71.94 128.89 -20.44
CA LYS A 266 -73.28 128.88 -19.86
C LYS A 266 -73.13 128.58 -18.37
N VAL A 267 -73.48 129.56 -17.55
CA VAL A 267 -73.68 129.36 -16.11
C VAL A 267 -75.03 128.67 -15.98
N ASP A 268 -75.03 127.38 -15.60
CA ASP A 268 -76.26 126.67 -15.25
C ASP A 268 -76.75 127.16 -13.87
N PRO A 269 -78.03 127.60 -13.71
CA PRO A 269 -78.53 128.17 -12.45
C PRO A 269 -78.94 127.14 -11.37
N PHE A 270 -78.47 125.89 -11.41
CA PHE A 270 -78.92 124.80 -10.50
C PHE A 270 -77.80 123.81 -10.10
N GLU A 271 -76.74 124.30 -9.46
CA GLU A 271 -75.85 123.45 -8.62
C GLU A 271 -75.72 124.05 -7.21
N GLU A 272 -76.87 124.25 -6.54
CA GLU A 272 -77.00 124.00 -5.10
C GLU A 272 -77.67 122.63 -4.95
N LEU A 273 -76.87 121.59 -4.69
CA LEU A 273 -77.11 120.39 -3.85
C LEU A 273 -75.98 119.37 -4.05
#